data_AF-A0A352RV96-F1
#
_entry.id   AF-A0A352RV96-F1
#
_cell.length_a   1.000
_cell.length_b   1.000
_cell.length_c   1.000
_cell.angle_alpha   90.00
_cell.angle_beta   90.00
_cell.angle_gamma   90.00
#
_symmetry.space_group_name_H-M   'P 1'
#
loop_
_entity.id
_entity.type
_entity.pdbx_description
1 polymer ?
#
loop_
_entity_poly.entity_id
_entity_poly.type
_entity_poly.pdbx_seq_one_letter_code
_entity_poly.pdbx_strand_id
1 'polypeptide(L)' 'MGSMTYIGNGPNFMVKAIAETSGVRMPSFFGYMAWSCTVLLPLFLVMTLLFFHV' A
#
# COMPACT_ATOMS: atom_id res chain seq x y z
N MET A 1 -3.25 9.50 -9.06
CA MET A 1 -2.56 8.65 -8.07
C MET A 1 -3.48 7.92 -7.08
N GLY A 2 -4.79 8.20 -7.01
CA GLY A 2 -5.70 7.44 -6.14
C GLY A 2 -5.89 5.98 -6.59
N SER A 3 -5.95 5.73 -7.90
CA SER A 3 -6.17 4.42 -8.52
C SER A 3 -5.10 3.37 -8.25
N MET A 4 -3.90 3.77 -7.83
CA MET A 4 -2.78 2.86 -7.54
C MET A 4 -2.75 2.40 -6.07
N THR A 5 -3.77 2.75 -5.28
CA THR A 5 -3.82 2.42 -3.85
C THR A 5 -4.69 1.19 -3.58
N TYR A 6 -4.62 0.68 -2.35
CA TYR A 6 -5.34 -0.51 -1.87
C TYR A 6 -6.87 -0.46 -2.03
N ILE A 7 -7.49 0.71 -2.12
CA ILE A 7 -8.93 0.88 -2.46
C ILE A 7 -9.15 1.75 -3.69
N GLY A 8 -8.09 2.02 -4.44
CA GLY A 8 -8.08 3.02 -5.49
C GLY A 8 -8.83 2.64 -6.76
N ASN A 9 -8.99 1.34 -7.01
CA ASN A 9 -9.56 0.82 -8.24
C ASN A 9 -10.55 -0.32 -7.96
N GLY A 10 -11.43 -0.57 -8.94
CA GLY A 10 -12.49 -1.59 -8.84
C GLY A 10 -11.99 -2.98 -8.47
N PRO A 11 -10.96 -3.54 -9.14
CA PRO A 11 -10.41 -4.85 -8.81
C PRO A 11 -9.91 -4.98 -7.37
N ASN A 12 -9.15 -4.00 -6.85
CA ASN A 12 -8.67 -4.03 -5.48
C ASN A 12 -9.82 -3.93 -4.47
N PHE A 13 -10.85 -3.13 -4.79
CA PHE A 13 -12.06 -3.05 -3.97
C PHE A 13 -12.84 -4.37 -3.94
N MET A 14 -12.90 -5.08 -5.08
CA MET A 14 -13.49 -6.41 -5.17
C MET A 14 -12.74 -7.42 -4.29
N VAL A 15 -11.40 -7.45 -4.36
CA VAL A 15 -10.56 -8.32 -3.51
C VAL A 15 -10.75 -8.00 -2.03
N LYS A 16 -10.77 -6.70 -1.67
CA LYS A 16 -11.07 -6.25 -0.30
C LYS A 16 -12.41 -6.80 0.19
N ALA A 17 -13.47 -6.68 -0.62
CA ALA A 17 -14.80 -7.14 -0.25
C ALA A 17 -14.83 -8.67 -0.02
N ILE A 18 -14.18 -9.46 -0.89
CA ILE A 18 -14.07 -10.92 -0.73
C ILE A 18 -13.31 -11.30 0.55
N ALA A 19 -12.23 -10.57 0.87
CA ALA A 19 -11.47 -10.81 2.08
C ALA A 19 -12.29 -10.47 3.34
N GLU A 20 -13.00 -9.34 3.34
CA GLU A 20 -13.89 -8.93 4.43
C GLU A 20 -15.03 -9.94 4.65
N THR A 21 -15.66 -10.44 3.57
CA THR A 21 -16.71 -11.46 3.70
C THR A 21 -16.17 -12.81 4.17
N SER A 22 -14.90 -13.10 3.92
CA SER A 22 -14.21 -14.30 4.43
C SER A 22 -13.72 -14.15 5.88
N GLY A 23 -14.05 -13.05 6.56
CA GLY A 23 -13.67 -12.79 7.95
C GLY A 23 -12.26 -12.23 8.15
N VAL A 24 -11.56 -11.86 7.07
CA VAL A 24 -10.25 -11.21 7.14
C VAL A 24 -10.44 -9.72 7.43
N ARG A 25 -9.83 -9.23 8.51
CA ARG A 25 -9.85 -7.80 8.84
C ARG A 25 -8.93 -7.04 7.90
N MET A 26 -9.53 -6.27 7.02
CA MET A 26 -8.80 -5.42 6.09
C MET A 26 -8.46 -4.05 6.69
N PRO A 27 -7.31 -3.45 6.33
CA PRO A 27 -6.92 -2.14 6.83
C PRO A 27 -7.80 -1.03 6.24
N SER A 28 -7.94 0.07 6.98
CA SER A 28 -8.51 1.32 6.43
C SER A 28 -7.55 1.94 5.42
N PHE A 29 -8.06 2.87 4.60
CA PHE A 29 -7.22 3.59 3.62
C PHE A 29 -5.99 4.23 4.26
N PHE A 30 -6.20 4.97 5.35
CA PHE A 30 -5.09 5.62 6.06
C PHE A 30 -4.18 4.63 6.76
N GLY A 31 -4.70 3.50 7.25
CA GLY A 31 -3.89 2.41 7.78
C GLY A 31 -2.96 1.82 6.72
N TYR A 32 -3.47 1.56 5.52
CA TYR A 32 -2.67 1.13 4.38
C TYR A 32 -1.62 2.17 3.97
N MET A 33 -1.99 3.45 3.93
CA MET A 33 -1.05 4.52 3.55
C MET A 33 0.10 4.66 4.54
N ALA A 34 -0.18 4.62 5.84
CA ALA A 34 0.86 4.64 6.87
C ALA A 34 1.81 3.44 6.71
N TRP A 35 1.26 2.23 6.60
CA TRP A 35 2.04 1.01 6.42
C TRP A 35 2.93 1.07 5.16
N SER A 36 2.35 1.51 4.05
CA SER A 36 3.06 1.65 2.77
C SER A 36 4.21 2.65 2.88
N CYS A 37 3.98 3.83 3.46
CA CYS A 37 5.04 4.83 3.64
C CYS A 37 6.16 4.34 4.56
N THR A 38 5.82 3.65 5.66
CA THR A 38 6.80 3.11 6.61
C THR A 38 7.73 2.08 5.97
N VAL A 39 7.27 1.32 4.96
CA VAL A 39 8.10 0.33 4.28
C VAL A 39 8.78 0.92 3.03
N LEU A 40 8.02 1.61 2.19
CA LEU A 40 8.49 2.03 0.87
C LEU A 40 9.44 3.24 0.95
N LEU A 41 9.23 4.20 1.86
CA LEU A 41 10.12 5.38 1.95
C LEU A 41 11.53 5.01 2.44
N PRO A 42 11.71 4.15 3.47
CA PRO A 42 13.04 3.71 3.86
C PRO A 42 13.73 2.90 2.76
N LEU A 43 13.01 2.00 2.10
CA LEU A 43 13.57 1.24 0.97
C LEU A 43 13.99 2.17 -0.18
N PHE A 44 13.15 3.14 -0.51
CA PHE A 44 13.48 4.15 -1.51
C PHE A 44 14.73 4.95 -1.14
N LEU A 45 14.86 5.38 0.12
CA LEU A 45 16.05 6.06 0.63
C LEU A 45 17.31 5.18 0.52
N VAL A 46 17.23 3.93 0.97
CA VAL A 46 18.36 2.98 0.90
C VAL A 46 18.79 2.76 -0.54
N MET A 47 17.84 2.51 -1.45
CA MET A 47 18.14 2.35 -2.88
C MET A 47 18.77 3.61 -3.47
N THR A 48 18.27 4.80 -3.09
CA THR A 48 18.82 6.07 -3.56
C THR A 48 20.26 6.26 -3.11
N LEU A 49 20.56 6.00 -1.84
CA LEU A 49 21.92 6.13 -1.29
C LEU A 49 22.91 5.12 -1.89
N LEU A 50 22.47 3.87 -2.11
CA LEU A 50 23.34 2.80 -2.61
C LEU A 50 23.66 2.92 -4.10
N PHE A 51 22.69 3.34 -4.92
CA PHE A 51 22.84 3.28 -6.38
C PHE A 51 23.01 4.64 -7.04
N PHE A 52 22.47 5.70 -6.45
CA PHE A 52 22.44 7.02 -7.08
C PHE A 52 23.35 8.03 -6.41
N HIS A 53 24.07 7.62 -5.33
CA HIS A 53 25.08 8.41 -4.59
C HIS A 53 24.77 9.91 -4.61
N VAL A 54 23.59 10.27 -4.11
CA VAL A 54 23.16 11.67 -3.96
C VAL A 54 24.00 12.35 -2.87
#